data_AF-A0A965IZ30-F1
#
_entry.id   AF-A0A965IZ30-F1
#
_cell.length_a   1.000
_cell.length_b   1.000
_cell.length_c   1.000
_cell.angle_alpha   90.00
_cell.angle_beta   90.00
_cell.angle_gamma   90.00
#
_symmetry.space_group_name_H-M   'P 1'
#
loop_
_entity.id
_entity.type
_entity.pdbx_description
1 polymer ?
#
loop_
_entity_poly.entity_id
_entity_poly.type
_entity_poly.pdbx_seq_one_letter_code
_entity_poly.pdbx_strand_id
1 'polypeptide(L)'
;MTITDSKRTDIHNCLRDLMGHDMADIMMEFLPPVGWGEVVRRQDVNGLGVALRSEISVMGSDLRTEIAGVRTELKSDIAAVRTELTSDIAAVRTELKSDIAAVRTEIAELKTELKADIAAVRTEMAELKTELKADIAQLRGEFEAFKQVTETRFASLEASITSLKNTVTTLIVCNVAVFGVVLTLLWQTK
;
A
#
# COMPACT_ATOMS: atom_id res chain seq x y z
N MET A 1 -38.43 -82.12 -5.74
CA MET A 1 -39.60 -83.01 -5.62
C MET A 1 -40.24 -82.70 -4.28
N THR A 2 -41.27 -81.87 -4.28
CA THR A 2 -41.99 -81.46 -3.06
C THR A 2 -42.88 -82.62 -2.62
N ILE A 3 -42.66 -83.11 -1.40
CA ILE A 3 -43.58 -84.07 -0.78
C ILE A 3 -44.78 -83.24 -0.32
N THR A 4 -45.88 -83.30 -1.06
CA THR A 4 -47.15 -82.68 -0.68
C THR A 4 -47.72 -83.39 0.55
N ASP A 5 -48.45 -82.68 1.42
CA ASP A 5 -49.00 -83.26 2.66
C ASP A 5 -49.82 -84.55 2.43
N SER A 6 -50.58 -84.61 1.33
CA SER A 6 -51.29 -85.84 0.92
C SER A 6 -50.36 -87.05 0.78
N LYS A 7 -49.19 -86.87 0.15
CA LYS A 7 -48.21 -87.95 -0.04
C LYS A 7 -47.53 -88.34 1.27
N ARG A 8 -47.38 -87.40 2.21
CA ARG A 8 -46.87 -87.66 3.56
C ARG A 8 -47.85 -88.54 4.34
N THR A 9 -49.14 -88.24 4.27
CA THR A 9 -50.20 -89.05 4.88
C THR A 9 -50.29 -90.45 4.28
N ASP A 10 -50.16 -90.58 2.96
CA ASP A 10 -50.17 -91.88 2.29
C ASP A 10 -49.00 -92.77 2.73
N ILE A 11 -47.80 -92.19 2.87
CA ILE A 11 -46.61 -92.90 3.38
C ILE A 11 -46.81 -93.30 4.85
N HIS A 12 -47.37 -92.41 5.67
CA HIS A 12 -47.63 -92.69 7.08
C HIS A 12 -48.57 -93.90 7.26
N ASN A 13 -49.69 -93.92 6.52
CA ASN A 13 -50.64 -95.03 6.55
C ASN A 13 -49.99 -96.35 6.10
N CYS A 14 -49.21 -96.32 5.01
CA CYS A 14 -48.50 -97.49 4.51
C CYS A 14 -47.47 -98.05 5.53
N LEU A 15 -46.73 -97.17 6.21
CA LEU A 15 -45.78 -97.57 7.26
C LEU A 15 -46.49 -98.18 8.47
N ARG A 16 -47.67 -97.65 8.81
CA ARG A 16 -48.51 -98.13 9.91
C ARG A 16 -48.97 -99.57 9.69
N ASP A 17 -49.38 -99.89 8.46
CA ASP A 17 -49.85 -101.23 8.10
C ASP A 17 -48.72 -102.26 8.12
N LEU A 18 -47.48 -101.84 7.81
CA LEU A 18 -46.33 -102.72 7.75
C LEU A 18 -45.63 -102.94 9.11
N MET A 19 -45.61 -101.91 9.97
CA MET A 19 -44.75 -101.85 11.16
C MET A 19 -45.45 -101.45 12.46
N GLY A 20 -46.76 -101.16 12.41
CA GLY A 20 -47.55 -100.72 13.57
C GLY A 20 -47.56 -99.20 13.76
N HIS A 21 -48.50 -98.72 14.57
CA HIS A 21 -48.78 -97.28 14.75
C HIS A 21 -47.61 -96.51 15.35
N ASP A 22 -47.10 -96.95 16.51
CA ASP A 22 -46.09 -96.19 17.26
C ASP A 22 -44.79 -96.02 16.46
N MET A 23 -44.35 -97.07 15.77
CA MET A 23 -43.12 -97.02 14.97
C MET A 23 -43.28 -96.17 13.72
N ALA A 24 -44.46 -96.18 13.09
CA ALA A 24 -44.76 -95.32 11.95
C ALA A 24 -44.82 -93.84 12.34
N ASP A 25 -45.42 -93.51 13.50
CA ASP A 25 -45.46 -92.15 14.04
C ASP A 25 -44.04 -91.62 14.28
N ILE A 26 -43.18 -92.42 14.92
CA ILE A 26 -41.76 -92.09 15.15
C ILE A 26 -41.02 -91.86 13.84
N MET A 27 -41.19 -92.73 12.84
CA MET A 27 -40.54 -92.57 11.53
C MET A 27 -41.01 -91.31 10.78
N MET A 28 -42.28 -90.95 10.93
CA MET A 28 -42.82 -89.72 10.36
C MET A 28 -42.38 -88.46 11.11
N GLU A 29 -42.16 -88.54 12.42
CA GLU A 29 -41.59 -87.45 13.23
C GLU A 29 -40.15 -87.10 12.79
N PHE A 30 -39.36 -88.09 12.38
CA PHE A 30 -38.02 -87.87 11.85
C PHE A 30 -37.98 -87.27 10.44
N LEU A 31 -39.11 -87.21 9.72
CA LEU A 31 -39.17 -86.60 8.41
C LEU A 31 -39.46 -85.10 8.55
N PRO A 32 -38.56 -84.20 8.08
CA PRO A 32 -38.76 -82.76 8.20
C PRO A 32 -40.09 -82.35 7.56
N PRO A 33 -40.80 -81.35 8.10
CA PRO A 33 -42.14 -80.96 7.61
C PRO A 33 -42.13 -80.48 6.16
N VAL A 34 -40.98 -79.97 5.69
CA VAL A 34 -40.70 -79.62 4.29
C VAL A 34 -39.87 -80.70 3.60
N GLY A 35 -39.90 -80.75 2.27
CA GLY A 35 -39.08 -81.72 1.55
C GLY A 35 -37.58 -81.51 1.80
N TRP A 36 -36.78 -82.59 1.78
CA TRP A 36 -35.32 -82.55 1.94
C TRP A 36 -34.58 -81.68 0.90
N GLY A 37 -35.25 -81.27 -0.17
CA GLY A 37 -34.72 -80.32 -1.16
C GLY A 37 -34.79 -78.85 -0.72
N GLU A 38 -35.63 -78.52 0.25
CA GLU A 38 -35.80 -77.15 0.80
C GLU A 38 -35.02 -76.95 2.10
N VAL A 39 -34.61 -78.05 2.75
CA VAL A 39 -33.70 -78.01 3.89
C VAL A 39 -32.31 -77.60 3.41
N VAL A 40 -31.86 -76.41 3.82
CA VAL A 40 -30.52 -75.89 3.53
C VAL A 40 -29.47 -76.91 3.92
N ARG A 41 -28.64 -77.33 2.97
CA ARG A 41 -27.59 -78.30 3.22
C ARG A 41 -26.40 -77.60 3.85
N ARG A 42 -25.60 -78.36 4.61
CA ARG A 42 -24.31 -77.88 5.11
C ARG A 42 -23.42 -77.33 3.97
N GLN A 43 -23.51 -77.91 2.79
CA GLN A 43 -22.78 -77.45 1.60
C GLN A 43 -23.19 -76.02 1.18
N ASP A 44 -24.49 -75.69 1.23
CA ASP A 44 -25.00 -74.37 0.85
C ASP A 44 -24.51 -73.30 1.84
N VAL A 45 -24.59 -73.57 3.14
CA VAL A 45 -24.06 -72.67 4.19
C VAL A 45 -22.55 -72.48 4.06
N ASN A 46 -21.81 -73.57 3.78
CA ASN A 46 -20.38 -73.48 3.54
C ASN A 46 -20.06 -72.65 2.28
N GLY A 47 -20.83 -72.82 1.20
CA GLY A 47 -20.71 -72.04 -0.03
C GLY A 47 -20.91 -70.54 0.21
N LEU A 48 -21.98 -70.18 0.92
CA LEU A 48 -22.24 -68.80 1.34
C LEU A 48 -21.10 -68.24 2.22
N GLY A 49 -20.60 -69.05 3.16
CA GLY A 49 -19.48 -68.66 4.02
C GLY A 49 -18.19 -68.40 3.23
N VAL A 50 -17.91 -69.17 2.18
CA VAL A 50 -16.77 -68.94 1.29
C VAL A 50 -16.96 -67.66 0.47
N ALA A 51 -18.14 -67.46 -0.11
CA ALA A 51 -18.46 -66.26 -0.88
C ALA A 51 -18.29 -64.98 -0.04
N LEU A 52 -18.88 -64.94 1.16
CA LEU A 52 -18.79 -63.78 2.04
C LEU A 52 -17.34 -63.48 2.48
N ARG A 53 -16.55 -64.51 2.79
CA ARG A 53 -15.12 -64.32 3.10
C ARG A 53 -14.35 -63.76 1.91
N SER A 54 -14.68 -64.21 0.69
CA SER A 54 -14.08 -63.68 -0.53
C SER A 54 -14.42 -62.20 -0.73
N GLU A 55 -15.68 -61.82 -0.62
CA GLU A 55 -16.13 -60.42 -0.75
C GLU A 55 -15.50 -59.50 0.30
N ILE A 56 -15.44 -59.93 1.56
CA ILE A 56 -14.77 -59.18 2.64
C ILE A 56 -13.27 -59.01 2.33
N SER A 57 -12.62 -60.05 1.79
CA SER A 57 -11.21 -59.97 1.40
C SER A 57 -10.99 -58.97 0.26
N VAL A 58 -11.87 -58.96 -0.74
CA VAL A 58 -11.82 -58.00 -1.86
C VAL A 58 -12.03 -56.58 -1.35
N MET A 59 -13.10 -56.34 -0.60
CA MET A 59 -13.39 -55.02 -0.01
C MET A 59 -12.26 -54.51 0.87
N GLY A 60 -11.64 -55.39 1.68
CA GLY A 60 -10.48 -55.04 2.48
C GLY A 60 -9.22 -54.75 1.66
N SER A 61 -9.12 -55.25 0.43
CA SER A 61 -8.06 -54.91 -0.52
C SER A 61 -8.33 -53.55 -1.17
N ASP A 62 -9.56 -53.30 -1.59
CA ASP A 62 -9.98 -52.05 -2.24
C ASP A 62 -9.81 -50.87 -1.29
N LEU A 63 -10.30 -50.98 -0.04
CA LEU A 63 -10.12 -49.94 0.98
C LEU A 63 -8.64 -49.66 1.27
N ARG A 64 -7.79 -50.68 1.29
CA ARG A 64 -6.33 -50.48 1.47
C ARG A 64 -5.72 -49.72 0.28
N THR A 65 -6.20 -49.99 -0.93
CA THR A 65 -5.76 -49.31 -2.15
C THR A 65 -6.21 -47.85 -2.15
N GLU A 66 -7.47 -47.57 -1.82
CA GLU A 66 -8.01 -46.21 -1.71
C GLU A 66 -7.28 -45.39 -0.64
N ILE A 67 -7.06 -45.97 0.55
CA ILE A 67 -6.31 -45.30 1.62
C ILE A 67 -4.87 -44.98 1.18
N ALA A 68 -4.21 -45.89 0.45
CA ALA A 68 -2.88 -45.66 -0.10
C ALA A 68 -2.88 -44.57 -1.19
N GLY A 69 -3.92 -44.52 -2.02
CA GLY A 69 -4.16 -43.48 -3.02
C GLY A 69 -4.29 -42.10 -2.38
N VAL A 70 -5.25 -41.93 -1.46
CA VAL A 70 -5.48 -40.67 -0.73
C VAL A 70 -4.22 -40.23 0.02
N ARG A 71 -3.50 -41.15 0.66
CA ARG A 71 -2.24 -40.82 1.34
C ARG A 71 -1.18 -40.26 0.37
N THR A 72 -1.13 -40.78 -0.85
CA THR A 72 -0.18 -40.35 -1.88
C THR A 72 -0.56 -38.98 -2.42
N GLU A 73 -1.85 -38.75 -2.69
CA GLU A 73 -2.39 -37.45 -3.12
C GLU A 73 -2.11 -36.37 -2.08
N LEU A 74 -2.49 -36.60 -0.81
CA LEU A 74 -2.24 -35.63 0.26
C LEU A 74 -0.75 -35.32 0.44
N LYS A 75 0.14 -36.30 0.26
CA LYS A 75 1.59 -36.06 0.31
C LYS A 75 2.06 -35.19 -0.86
N SER A 76 1.50 -35.41 -2.04
CA SER A 76 1.77 -34.60 -3.23
C SER A 76 1.28 -33.16 -3.04
N ASP A 77 0.06 -32.98 -2.58
CA ASP A 77 -0.55 -31.66 -2.36
C ASP A 77 0.21 -30.85 -1.31
N ILE A 78 0.60 -31.49 -0.19
CA ILE A 78 1.43 -30.85 0.83
C ILE A 78 2.78 -30.40 0.25
N ALA A 79 3.40 -31.22 -0.61
CA ALA A 79 4.66 -30.86 -1.26
C ALA A 79 4.47 -29.71 -2.26
N ALA A 80 3.38 -29.71 -3.02
CA ALA A 80 3.05 -28.65 -3.97
C ALA A 80 2.83 -27.30 -3.25
N VAL A 81 1.97 -27.27 -2.23
CA VAL A 81 1.71 -26.08 -1.42
C VAL A 81 2.98 -25.56 -0.75
N ARG A 82 3.84 -26.46 -0.25
CA ARG A 82 5.13 -26.06 0.34
C ARG A 82 6.03 -25.36 -0.68
N THR A 83 6.10 -25.89 -1.90
CA THR A 83 6.89 -25.28 -2.99
C THR A 83 6.32 -23.92 -3.38
N GLU A 84 5.00 -23.82 -3.54
CA GLU A 84 4.30 -22.57 -3.88
C GLU A 84 4.57 -21.49 -2.82
N LEU A 85 4.34 -21.79 -1.53
CA LEU A 85 4.61 -20.85 -0.45
C LEU A 85 6.09 -20.45 -0.38
N THR A 86 7.02 -21.36 -0.67
CA THR A 86 8.45 -21.02 -0.69
C THR A 86 8.77 -20.07 -1.84
N SER A 87 8.15 -20.28 -3.01
CA SER A 87 8.29 -19.42 -4.18
C SER A 87 7.71 -18.03 -3.90
N ASP A 88 6.51 -17.95 -3.35
CA ASP A 88 5.84 -16.68 -3.04
C ASP A 88 6.62 -15.86 -2.03
N ILE A 89 7.14 -16.51 -0.97
CA ILE A 89 7.99 -15.84 0.01
C ILE A 89 9.27 -15.29 -0.65
N ALA A 90 9.87 -16.02 -1.58
CA ALA A 90 11.05 -15.56 -2.30
C ALA A 90 10.73 -14.39 -3.25
N ALA A 91 9.58 -14.42 -3.92
CA ALA A 91 9.10 -13.35 -4.77
C ALA A 91 8.86 -12.06 -3.98
N VAL A 92 8.07 -12.13 -2.91
CA VAL A 92 7.78 -10.98 -2.02
C VAL A 92 9.07 -10.42 -1.40
N ARG A 93 10.01 -11.29 -1.00
CA ARG A 93 11.31 -10.83 -0.48
C ARG A 93 12.11 -10.07 -1.53
N THR A 94 12.02 -10.47 -2.79
CA THR A 94 12.74 -9.81 -3.90
C THR A 94 12.10 -8.47 -4.23
N GLU A 95 10.77 -8.42 -4.28
CA GLU A 95 9.98 -7.20 -4.49
C GLU A 95 10.28 -6.16 -3.39
N LEU A 96 10.15 -6.55 -2.12
CA LEU A 96 10.45 -5.65 -0.99
C LEU A 96 11.90 -5.14 -1.00
N LYS A 97 12.86 -5.96 -1.43
CA LYS A 97 14.25 -5.51 -1.57
C LYS A 97 14.41 -4.48 -2.69
N SER A 98 13.69 -4.66 -3.79
CA SER A 98 13.65 -3.71 -4.91
C SER A 98 13.03 -2.38 -4.47
N ASP A 99 11.88 -2.43 -3.80
CA ASP A 99 11.17 -1.24 -3.33
C ASP A 99 12.00 -0.45 -2.32
N ILE A 100 12.65 -1.13 -1.37
CA ILE A 100 13.55 -0.49 -0.41
C ILE A 100 14.73 0.19 -1.14
N ALA A 101 15.25 -0.42 -2.21
CA ALA A 101 16.33 0.18 -2.99
C ALA A 101 15.84 1.41 -3.76
N ALA A 102 14.66 1.35 -4.38
CA ALA A 102 14.04 2.47 -5.08
C ALA A 102 13.81 3.66 -4.14
N VAL A 103 13.17 3.44 -3.00
CA VAL A 103 12.92 4.50 -1.99
C VAL A 103 14.23 5.10 -1.47
N ARG A 104 15.29 4.31 -1.31
CA ARG A 104 16.61 4.84 -0.91
C ARG A 104 17.20 5.75 -1.98
N THR A 105 17.03 5.43 -3.26
CA THR A 105 17.46 6.27 -4.38
C THR A 105 16.67 7.56 -4.40
N GLU A 106 15.34 7.50 -4.32
CA GLU A 106 14.48 8.69 -4.29
C GLU A 106 14.83 9.62 -3.12
N ILE A 107 15.06 9.07 -1.92
CA ILE A 107 15.51 9.87 -0.76
C ILE A 107 16.87 10.53 -1.01
N ALA A 108 17.79 9.84 -1.68
CA ALA A 108 19.10 10.40 -2.01
C ALA A 108 18.97 11.55 -3.02
N GLU A 109 18.15 11.38 -4.05
CA GLU A 109 17.86 12.39 -5.07
C GLU A 109 17.21 13.64 -4.45
N LEU A 110 16.14 13.47 -3.66
CA LEU A 110 15.48 14.57 -2.95
C LEU A 110 16.45 15.32 -2.02
N LYS A 111 17.36 14.60 -1.36
CA LYS A 111 18.38 15.23 -0.52
C LYS A 111 19.38 16.05 -1.33
N THR A 112 19.71 15.63 -2.55
CA THR A 112 20.58 16.39 -3.44
C THR A 112 19.88 17.62 -4.01
N GLU A 113 18.63 17.49 -4.42
CA GLU A 113 17.79 18.58 -4.92
C GLU A 113 17.60 19.65 -3.84
N LEU A 114 17.17 19.26 -2.64
CA LEU A 114 16.98 20.20 -1.52
C LEU A 114 18.28 20.94 -1.14
N LYS A 115 19.44 20.28 -1.25
CA LYS A 115 20.73 20.94 -1.02
C LYS A 115 21.04 21.97 -2.10
N ALA A 116 20.72 21.66 -3.36
CA ALA A 116 20.90 22.59 -4.47
C ALA A 116 19.96 23.80 -4.30
N ASP A 117 18.70 23.59 -3.97
CA ASP A 117 17.73 24.66 -3.73
C ASP A 117 18.14 25.57 -2.59
N ILE A 118 18.59 25.00 -1.46
CA ILE A 118 19.11 25.78 -0.32
C ILE A 118 20.33 26.60 -0.74
N ALA A 119 21.21 26.05 -1.59
CA ALA A 119 22.37 26.78 -2.09
C ALA A 119 21.96 27.92 -3.03
N ALA A 120 21.01 27.68 -3.93
CA ALA A 120 20.46 28.68 -4.84
C ALA A 120 19.84 29.86 -4.06
N VAL A 121 18.94 29.57 -3.11
CA VAL A 121 18.31 30.60 -2.25
C VAL A 121 19.35 31.40 -1.46
N ARG A 122 20.42 30.75 -0.97
CA ARG A 122 21.50 31.47 -0.28
C ARG A 122 22.25 32.42 -1.20
N THR A 123 22.49 32.03 -2.45
CA THR A 123 23.11 32.88 -3.47
C THR A 123 22.21 34.07 -3.79
N GLU A 124 20.93 33.83 -4.08
CA GLU A 124 19.94 34.89 -4.36
C GLU A 124 19.83 35.88 -3.19
N MET A 125 19.79 35.39 -1.94
CA MET A 125 19.79 36.27 -0.76
C MET A 125 21.08 37.09 -0.63
N ALA A 126 22.23 36.54 -1.01
CA ALA A 126 23.50 37.26 -0.98
C ALA A 126 23.54 38.36 -2.05
N GLU A 127 23.08 38.05 -3.26
CA GLU A 127 22.96 38.99 -4.39
C GLU A 127 22.02 40.14 -4.05
N LEU A 128 20.80 39.85 -3.59
CA LEU A 128 19.85 40.87 -3.15
C LEU A 128 20.41 41.77 -2.04
N LYS A 129 21.17 41.19 -1.10
CA LYS A 129 21.84 41.97 -0.05
C LYS A 129 22.93 42.88 -0.60
N THR A 130 23.64 42.47 -1.66
CA THR A 130 24.64 43.31 -2.33
C THR A 130 24.00 44.42 -3.14
N GLU A 131 22.94 44.12 -3.89
CA GLU A 131 22.16 45.12 -4.64
C GLU A 131 21.59 46.17 -3.70
N LEU A 132 20.91 45.75 -2.62
CA LEU A 132 20.35 46.70 -1.64
C LEU A 132 21.42 47.59 -1.00
N LYS A 133 22.63 47.06 -0.76
CA LYS A 133 23.75 47.87 -0.25
C LYS A 133 24.23 48.88 -1.28
N ALA A 134 24.28 48.49 -2.55
CA ALA A 134 24.66 49.38 -3.65
C ALA A 134 23.63 50.50 -3.81
N ASP A 135 22.33 50.17 -3.80
CA ASP A 135 21.23 51.14 -3.88
C ASP A 135 21.27 52.13 -2.72
N ILE A 136 21.48 51.65 -1.48
CA ILE A 136 21.63 52.53 -0.31
C ILE A 136 22.85 53.45 -0.45
N ALA A 137 23.98 52.95 -0.97
CA ALA A 137 25.17 53.77 -1.20
C ALA A 137 24.95 54.83 -2.28
N GLN A 138 24.27 54.46 -3.37
CA GLN A 138 23.88 55.39 -4.43
C GLN A 138 22.97 56.49 -3.89
N LEU A 139 21.88 56.12 -3.21
CA LEU A 139 20.94 57.08 -2.62
C LEU A 139 21.62 58.04 -1.63
N ARG A 140 22.58 57.54 -0.84
CA ARG A 140 23.40 58.41 0.03
C ARG A 140 24.26 59.39 -0.77
N GLY A 141 24.87 58.94 -1.86
CA GLY A 141 25.64 59.81 -2.76
C GLY A 141 24.77 60.88 -3.42
N GLU A 142 23.60 60.50 -3.93
CA GLU A 142 22.62 61.43 -4.49
C GLU A 142 22.15 62.46 -3.46
N PHE A 143 21.92 62.03 -2.21
CA PHE A 143 21.53 62.93 -1.12
C PHE A 143 22.63 63.94 -0.76
N GLU A 144 23.89 63.50 -0.65
CA GLU A 144 25.02 64.41 -0.39
C GLU A 144 25.24 65.39 -1.55
N ALA A 145 25.09 64.94 -2.81
CA ALA A 145 25.15 65.81 -3.97
C ALA A 145 24.03 66.86 -3.95
N PHE A 146 22.79 66.45 -3.64
CA PHE A 146 21.66 67.37 -3.48
C PHE A 146 21.93 68.41 -2.38
N LYS A 147 22.44 67.96 -1.22
CA LYS A 147 22.81 68.84 -0.12
C LYS A 147 23.85 69.90 -0.55
N GLN A 148 24.92 69.50 -1.23
CA GLN A 148 25.91 70.45 -1.77
C GLN A 148 25.30 71.45 -2.76
N VAL A 149 24.42 71.00 -3.65
CA VAL A 149 23.70 71.90 -4.57
C VAL A 149 22.86 72.91 -3.80
N THR A 150 22.19 72.50 -2.72
CA THR A 150 21.43 73.42 -1.89
C THR A 150 22.34 74.43 -1.18
N GLU A 151 23.43 73.98 -0.54
CA GLU A 151 24.38 74.85 0.17
C GLU A 151 25.03 75.88 -0.77
N THR A 152 25.46 75.45 -1.96
CA THR A 152 26.05 76.34 -2.98
C THR A 152 25.06 77.38 -3.50
N ARG A 153 23.79 76.99 -3.72
CA ARG A 153 22.73 77.94 -4.11
C ARG A 153 22.44 78.97 -3.02
N PHE A 154 22.38 78.55 -1.76
CA PHE A 154 22.22 79.49 -0.64
C PHE A 154 23.39 80.47 -0.55
N ALA A 155 24.64 80.00 -0.64
CA ALA A 155 25.81 80.87 -0.65
C ALA A 155 25.79 81.88 -1.81
N SER A 156 25.39 81.45 -3.01
CA SER A 156 25.24 82.33 -4.17
C SER A 156 24.14 83.39 -3.98
N LEU A 157 23.03 83.02 -3.33
CA LEU A 157 21.95 83.94 -3.00
C LEU A 157 22.40 84.99 -1.97
N GLU A 158 23.09 84.57 -0.91
CA GLU A 158 23.65 85.47 0.11
C GLU A 158 24.67 86.46 -0.50
N ALA A 159 25.51 85.99 -1.43
CA ALA A 159 26.43 86.85 -2.17
C ALA A 159 25.69 87.89 -3.03
N SER A 160 24.61 87.47 -3.71
CA SER A 160 23.78 88.36 -4.54
C SER A 160 23.09 89.43 -3.67
N ILE A 161 22.54 89.05 -2.51
CA ILE A 161 21.93 89.97 -1.55
C ILE A 161 22.96 90.98 -1.04
N THR A 162 24.18 90.54 -0.74
CA THR A 162 25.26 91.41 -0.26
C THR A 162 25.68 92.42 -1.31
N SER A 163 25.84 91.98 -2.57
CA SER A 163 26.14 92.88 -3.70
C SER A 163 25.02 93.91 -3.89
N LEU A 164 23.75 93.47 -3.90
CA LEU A 164 22.60 94.36 -3.99
C LEU A 164 22.59 95.39 -2.85
N LYS A 165 22.79 94.96 -1.61
CA LYS A 165 22.88 95.84 -0.44
C LYS A 165 23.98 96.90 -0.61
N ASN A 166 25.16 96.50 -1.07
CA ASN A 166 26.28 97.42 -1.31
C ASN A 166 25.92 98.43 -2.41
N THR A 167 25.36 97.99 -3.54
CA THR A 167 24.95 98.89 -4.62
C THR A 167 23.90 99.91 -4.16
N VAL A 168 22.88 99.47 -3.42
CA VAL A 168 21.85 100.34 -2.83
C VAL A 168 22.48 101.35 -1.86
N THR A 169 23.40 100.91 -1.00
CA THR A 169 24.09 101.80 -0.06
C THR A 169 24.91 102.86 -0.78
N THR A 170 25.69 102.47 -1.80
CA THR A 170 26.44 103.41 -2.63
C THR A 170 25.52 104.41 -3.34
N LEU A 171 24.39 103.97 -3.87
CA LEU A 171 23.42 104.81 -4.56
C LEU A 171 22.77 105.83 -3.62
N ILE A 172 22.43 105.42 -2.39
CA ILE A 172 21.95 106.32 -1.33
C ILE A 172 23.02 107.36 -0.97
N VAL A 173 24.27 106.95 -0.72
CA VAL A 173 25.37 107.86 -0.37
C VAL A 173 25.65 108.86 -1.48
N CYS A 174 25.71 108.42 -2.75
CA CYS A 174 25.86 109.30 -3.90
C CYS A 174 24.71 110.30 -4.01
N ASN A 175 23.45 109.86 -3.85
CA ASN A 175 22.30 110.75 -3.87
C ASN A 175 22.37 111.82 -2.76
N VAL A 176 22.73 111.43 -1.53
CA VAL A 176 22.91 112.38 -0.41
C VAL A 176 24.05 113.36 -0.71
N ALA A 177 25.17 112.90 -1.25
CA ALA A 177 26.30 113.76 -1.63
C ALA A 177 25.92 114.77 -2.73
N VAL A 178 25.22 114.32 -3.78
CA VAL A 178 24.72 115.18 -4.86
C VAL A 178 23.76 116.22 -4.31
N PHE A 179 22.80 115.84 -3.46
CA PHE A 179 21.90 116.80 -2.79
C PHE A 179 22.67 117.84 -1.97
N GLY A 180 23.72 117.42 -1.24
CA GLY A 180 24.58 118.33 -0.47
C GLY A 180 25.32 119.35 -1.34
N VAL A 181 25.86 118.93 -2.48
CA VAL A 181 26.50 119.82 -3.48
C VAL A 181 25.49 120.81 -4.05
N VAL A 182 24.29 120.36 -4.41
CA VAL A 182 23.22 121.23 -4.92
C VAL A 182 22.81 122.28 -3.90
N LEU A 183 22.64 121.89 -2.62
CA LEU A 183 22.32 122.81 -1.52
C LEU A 183 23.40 123.87 -1.27
N THR A 184 24.69 123.50 -1.35
CA THR A 184 25.81 124.44 -1.16
C THR A 184 25.93 125.43 -2.32
N LEU A 185 25.76 124.98 -3.56
CA LEU A 185 25.72 125.86 -4.73
C LEU A 185 24.53 126.84 -4.69
N LEU A 186 23.36 126.38 -4.21
CA LEU A 186 22.18 127.24 -3.99
C LEU A 186 22.40 128.28 -2.87
N TRP A 187 23.21 127.98 -1.86
CA TRP A 187 23.54 128.92 -0.79
C TRP A 187 24.52 130.01 -1.25
N GLN A 188 25.50 129.68 -2.12
CA GLN A 188 26.45 130.67 -2.66
C GLN A 188 25.87 131.62 -3.71
N THR A 189 24.68 131.33 -4.25
CA THR A 189 24.03 132.12 -5.31
C THR A 189 22.95 133.08 -4.78
N LYS A 190 22.76 133.18 -3.46
CA LYS A 190 21.89 134.14 -2.77
C LYS A 190 22.71 135.15 -1.98
#